data_AF-A0ABD6YRP1-F1
#
_entry.id   AF-A0ABD6YRP1-F1
#
_cell.length_a   1.000
_cell.length_b   1.000
_cell.length_c   1.000
_cell.angle_alpha   90.00
_cell.angle_beta   90.00
_cell.angle_gamma   90.00
#
_symmetry.space_group_name_H-M   'P 1'
#
loop_
_entity.id
_entity.type
_entity.pdbx_description
1 polymer ?
#
loop_
_entity_poly.entity_id
_entity_poly.type
_entity_poly.pdbx_seq_one_letter_code
_entity_poly.pdbx_strand_id
1 'polypeptide(L)'
;MIKKYWNYIANMHVTKEMNKLESIQARIINQVIFIKGVFFITDAVRDRIFGLITNSYILFGMGCMLLSSFFFRKARFNPYVIFTIFLFIGLLVFYYASKDGFDNGITFYYFSLLVTVLLILNGKVGVRLIVVYYAIIFILFCIGHAYDFYLIESELLVHEELEDSVRIITFIQAFILLAIAGYFIVLKHNQLTGLYQQVLRSEFIISELNKKLNEDVKINVNDVVKSAMDNDVSFIPLFKKAFPYFYDNLVSVNNHITGDEFKFCALLKLGFRTKDIAEYCHFTVRTVQTKKNRLRKSFNIPSETDLYVWIDSF
;
A
#
# COMPACT_ATOMS: atom_id res chain seq x y z
N MET A 1 19.59 10.83 3.34
CA MET A 1 19.76 9.71 4.30
C MET A 1 18.41 9.14 4.79
N ILE A 2 17.48 9.98 5.24
CA ILE A 2 16.15 9.59 5.78
C ILE A 2 15.34 8.69 4.81
N LYS A 3 15.28 9.02 3.52
CA LYS A 3 14.58 8.22 2.50
C LYS A 3 15.08 6.77 2.41
N LYS A 4 16.37 6.53 2.65
CA LYS A 4 16.97 5.18 2.61
C LYS A 4 16.49 4.34 3.79
N TYR A 5 16.52 4.89 5.00
CA TYR A 5 16.00 4.22 6.19
C TYR A 5 14.50 3.98 6.13
N TRP A 6 13.75 4.97 5.64
CA TRP A 6 12.31 4.83 5.45
C TRP A 6 11.95 3.69 4.48
N ASN A 7 12.67 3.60 3.36
CA ASN A 7 12.49 2.51 2.40
C ASN A 7 12.88 1.15 2.98
N TYR A 8 13.90 1.10 3.84
CA TYR A 8 14.30 -0.13 4.53
C TYR A 8 13.18 -0.61 5.47
N ILE A 9 12.66 0.28 6.33
CA ILE A 9 11.56 -0.03 7.25
C ILE A 9 10.32 -0.49 6.48
N ALA A 10 9.93 0.25 5.43
CA ALA A 10 8.75 -0.07 4.64
C ALA A 10 8.86 -1.47 3.99
N ASN A 11 10.02 -1.82 3.42
CA ASN A 11 10.20 -3.09 2.71
C ASN A 11 10.60 -4.26 3.62
N MET A 12 10.62 -4.07 4.93
CA MET A 12 11.11 -5.10 5.83
C MET A 12 10.18 -6.32 5.87
N HIS A 13 10.71 -7.50 5.55
CA HIS A 13 9.96 -8.74 5.38
C HIS A 13 8.92 -8.75 4.25
N VAL A 14 9.01 -7.81 3.31
CA VAL A 14 8.28 -7.87 2.04
C VAL A 14 9.06 -8.80 1.10
N THR A 15 8.49 -9.95 0.75
CA THR A 15 9.16 -10.95 -0.11
C THR A 15 8.67 -10.86 -1.55
N LYS A 16 9.48 -11.37 -2.50
CA LYS A 16 9.12 -11.40 -3.92
C LYS A 16 7.92 -12.31 -4.22
N GLU A 17 7.61 -13.25 -3.34
CA GLU A 17 6.46 -14.16 -3.43
C GLU A 17 5.12 -13.48 -3.14
N MET A 18 5.14 -12.33 -2.44
CA MET A 18 3.92 -11.62 -2.08
C MET A 18 3.32 -10.96 -3.32
N ASN A 19 2.01 -11.09 -3.49
CA ASN A 19 1.32 -10.37 -4.55
C ASN A 19 1.35 -8.85 -4.30
N LYS A 20 1.03 -8.05 -5.32
CA LYS A 20 1.10 -6.58 -5.22
C LYS A 20 0.26 -6.03 -4.05
N LEU A 21 -0.93 -6.57 -3.81
CA LEU A 21 -1.82 -6.15 -2.71
C LEU A 21 -1.22 -6.47 -1.33
N GLU A 22 -0.69 -7.67 -1.15
CA GLU A 22 -0.02 -8.11 0.07
C GLU A 22 1.22 -7.26 0.35
N SER A 23 2.00 -6.94 -0.69
CA SER A 23 3.19 -6.10 -0.56
C SER A 23 2.85 -4.68 -0.09
N ILE A 24 1.75 -4.11 -0.61
CA ILE A 24 1.24 -2.80 -0.19
C ILE A 24 0.80 -2.87 1.27
N GLN A 25 0.02 -3.88 1.63
CA GLN A 25 -0.47 -4.05 3.00
C GLN A 25 0.68 -4.20 3.99
N ALA A 26 1.68 -5.03 3.69
CA ALA A 26 2.83 -5.23 4.56
C ALA A 26 3.67 -3.96 4.74
N ARG A 27 3.86 -3.17 3.68
CA ARG A 27 4.54 -1.86 3.77
C ARG A 27 3.82 -0.91 4.72
N ILE A 28 2.49 -0.82 4.59
CA ILE A 28 1.66 0.02 5.47
C ILE A 28 1.77 -0.45 6.92
N ILE A 29 1.63 -1.76 7.17
CA ILE A 29 1.78 -2.34 8.52
C ILE A 29 3.14 -1.97 9.12
N ASN A 30 4.23 -2.16 8.38
CA ASN A 30 5.57 -1.83 8.84
C ASN A 30 5.71 -0.36 9.21
N GLN A 31 5.27 0.54 8.34
CA GLN A 31 5.40 1.97 8.53
C GLN A 31 4.58 2.47 9.72
N VAL A 32 3.34 1.99 9.86
CA VAL A 32 2.47 2.43 10.97
C VAL A 32 2.95 1.88 12.31
N ILE A 33 3.36 0.60 12.38
CA ILE A 33 3.91 0.04 13.62
C ILE A 33 5.17 0.79 14.03
N PHE A 34 6.05 1.11 13.08
CA PHE A 34 7.25 1.90 13.38
C PHE A 34 6.90 3.31 13.89
N ILE A 35 6.00 4.03 13.21
CA ILE A 35 5.56 5.37 13.64
C ILE A 35 4.95 5.32 15.03
N LYS A 36 4.06 4.35 15.32
CA LYS A 36 3.44 4.19 16.65
C LYS A 36 4.48 3.83 17.71
N GLY A 37 5.43 2.95 17.41
CA GLY A 37 6.53 2.62 18.33
C GLY A 37 7.38 3.84 18.69
N VAL A 38 7.76 4.64 17.70
CA VAL A 38 8.49 5.90 17.93
C VAL A 38 7.65 6.90 18.73
N PHE A 39 6.36 7.05 18.40
CA PHE A 39 5.43 7.91 19.11
C PHE A 39 5.34 7.57 20.61
N PHE A 40 5.23 6.28 20.95
CA PHE A 40 5.21 5.86 22.35
C PHE A 40 6.52 6.13 23.09
N ILE A 41 7.67 5.98 22.42
CA ILE A 41 8.97 6.31 23.02
C ILE A 41 9.08 7.82 23.25
N THR A 42 8.64 8.65 22.31
CA THR A 42 8.68 10.10 22.47
C THR A 42 7.77 10.58 23.60
N ASP A 43 6.57 10.00 23.71
CA ASP A 43 5.64 10.31 24.81
C ASP A 43 6.17 9.81 26.15
N ALA A 44 6.86 8.66 26.18
CA ALA A 44 7.52 8.19 27.40
C ALA A 44 8.60 9.15 27.90
N VAL A 45 9.40 9.73 26.99
CA VAL A 45 10.42 10.73 27.34
C VAL A 45 9.75 12.01 27.83
N ARG A 46 8.68 12.45 27.16
CA ARG A 46 7.88 13.61 27.59
C ARG A 46 7.36 13.42 29.03
N ASP A 47 6.72 12.30 29.31
CA ASP A 47 6.14 12.01 30.62
C ASP A 47 7.23 11.95 31.71
N ARG A 48 8.43 11.48 31.36
CA ARG A 48 9.58 11.52 32.28
C ARG A 48 9.99 12.95 32.64
N ILE A 49 9.97 13.87 31.66
CA ILE A 49 10.31 15.29 31.87
C ILE A 49 9.27 15.96 32.77
N PHE A 50 7.99 15.60 32.63
CA PHE A 50 6.91 16.12 33.49
C PHE A 50 6.79 15.43 34.86
N GLY A 51 7.68 14.50 35.21
CA GLY A 51 7.66 13.78 36.48
C GLY A 51 6.64 12.64 36.57
N LEU A 52 5.95 12.30 35.48
CA LEU A 52 5.00 11.18 35.37
C LEU A 52 5.75 9.86 35.17
N ILE A 53 6.46 9.42 36.21
CA ILE A 53 7.39 8.28 36.15
C ILE A 53 6.70 6.98 35.73
N THR A 54 5.56 6.64 36.34
CA THR A 54 4.84 5.40 36.05
C THR A 54 4.33 5.38 34.61
N ASN A 55 3.75 6.49 34.15
CA ASN A 55 3.23 6.61 32.78
C ASN A 55 4.36 6.45 31.76
N SER A 56 5.51 7.09 32.02
CA SER A 56 6.71 6.99 31.21
C SER A 56 7.14 5.53 31.00
N TYR A 57 7.22 4.71 32.06
CA TYR A 57 7.62 3.30 31.91
C TYR A 57 6.62 2.47 31.10
N ILE A 58 5.32 2.70 31.29
CA ILE A 58 4.26 2.00 30.55
C ILE A 58 4.37 2.31 29.05
N LEU A 59 4.48 3.60 28.70
CA LEU A 59 4.59 4.06 27.31
C LEU A 59 5.91 3.58 26.68
N PHE A 60 7.02 3.60 27.42
CA PHE A 60 8.30 3.10 26.92
C PHE A 60 8.23 1.61 26.62
N GLY A 61 7.66 0.82 27.53
CA GLY A 61 7.42 -0.61 27.34
C GLY A 61 6.56 -0.90 26.11
N MET A 62 5.49 -0.13 25.90
CA MET A 62 4.64 -0.23 24.72
C MET A 62 5.40 0.08 23.41
N GLY A 63 6.21 1.14 23.41
CA GLY A 63 7.06 1.51 22.28
C GLY A 63 8.07 0.40 21.94
N CYS A 64 8.75 -0.14 22.97
CA CYS A 64 9.65 -1.27 22.81
C CYS A 64 8.95 -2.54 22.31
N MET A 65 7.73 -2.84 22.78
CA MET A 65 6.94 -3.98 22.30
C MET A 65 6.57 -3.84 20.83
N LEU A 66 6.14 -2.65 20.39
CA LEU A 66 5.83 -2.40 18.99
C LEU A 66 7.07 -2.50 18.10
N LEU A 67 8.19 -1.94 18.53
CA LEU A 67 9.44 -2.01 17.77
C LEU A 67 10.05 -3.41 17.78
N SER A 68 9.94 -4.19 18.86
CA SER A 68 10.44 -5.57 18.90
C SER A 68 9.64 -6.53 18.02
N SER A 69 8.39 -6.19 17.67
CA SER A 69 7.59 -6.94 16.68
C SER A 69 8.30 -7.10 15.32
N PHE A 70 9.28 -6.22 15.02
CA PHE A 70 10.10 -6.30 13.83
C PHE A 70 10.97 -7.56 13.77
N PHE A 71 11.25 -8.24 14.89
CA PHE A 71 11.93 -9.53 14.90
C PHE A 71 10.98 -10.71 14.59
N PHE A 72 9.66 -10.52 14.74
CA PHE A 72 8.67 -11.60 14.66
C PHE A 72 7.74 -11.44 13.45
N ARG A 73 8.24 -11.75 12.25
CA ARG A 73 7.50 -11.62 10.97
C ARG A 73 6.07 -12.17 11.02
N LYS A 74 5.90 -13.43 11.46
CA LYS A 74 4.59 -14.10 11.47
C LYS A 74 3.61 -13.43 12.41
N ALA A 75 4.06 -12.98 13.58
CA ALA A 75 3.23 -12.31 14.56
C ALA A 75 2.80 -10.92 14.06
N ARG A 76 3.74 -10.13 13.52
CA ARG A 76 3.49 -8.75 13.10
C ARG A 76 2.44 -8.61 12.00
N PHE A 77 2.34 -9.59 11.10
CA PHE A 77 1.34 -9.58 10.03
C PHE A 77 0.08 -10.39 10.35
N ASN A 78 0.00 -10.99 11.55
CA ASN A 78 -1.18 -11.72 11.96
C ASN A 78 -2.28 -10.74 12.42
N PRO A 79 -3.49 -10.78 11.82
CA PRO A 79 -4.56 -9.82 12.13
C PRO A 79 -5.02 -9.90 13.59
N TYR A 80 -4.98 -11.07 14.23
CA TYR A 80 -5.34 -11.22 15.64
C TYR A 80 -4.32 -10.58 16.56
N VAL A 81 -3.02 -10.72 16.25
CA VAL A 81 -1.95 -10.08 17.03
C VAL A 81 -2.05 -8.56 16.91
N ILE A 82 -2.25 -8.05 15.69
CA ILE A 82 -2.48 -6.62 15.44
C ILE A 82 -3.70 -6.15 16.26
N PHE A 83 -4.82 -6.85 16.16
CA PHE A 83 -6.03 -6.52 16.92
C PHE A 83 -5.76 -6.46 18.42
N THR A 84 -5.10 -7.47 19.00
CA THR A 84 -4.78 -7.50 20.44
C THR A 84 -3.88 -6.34 20.86
N ILE A 85 -2.87 -6.01 20.06
CA ILE A 85 -1.97 -4.88 20.32
C ILE A 85 -2.76 -3.56 20.33
N PHE A 86 -3.59 -3.31 19.32
CA PHE A 86 -4.36 -2.07 19.24
C PHE A 86 -5.50 -2.02 20.26
N LEU A 87 -6.03 -3.17 20.68
CA LEU A 87 -6.98 -3.27 21.79
C LEU A 87 -6.32 -2.89 23.10
N PHE A 88 -5.11 -3.38 23.36
CA PHE A 88 -4.34 -2.97 24.53
C PHE A 88 -4.04 -1.48 24.53
N ILE A 89 -3.72 -0.87 23.38
CA ILE A 89 -3.59 0.59 23.27
C ILE A 89 -4.91 1.30 23.60
N GLY A 90 -6.04 0.81 23.10
CA GLY A 90 -7.36 1.36 23.41
C GLY A 90 -7.71 1.28 24.90
N LEU A 91 -7.30 0.19 25.57
CA LEU A 91 -7.44 0.03 27.02
C LEU A 91 -6.52 0.99 27.79
N LEU A 92 -5.31 1.28 27.30
CA LEU A 92 -4.45 2.31 27.91
C LEU A 92 -5.09 3.70 27.79
N VAL A 93 -5.68 4.03 26.64
CA VAL A 93 -6.42 5.29 26.47
C VAL A 93 -7.60 5.34 27.46
N PHE A 94 -8.34 4.24 27.61
CA PHE A 94 -9.44 4.15 28.57
C PHE A 94 -8.95 4.36 30.01
N TYR A 95 -7.88 3.68 30.39
CA TYR A 95 -7.28 3.75 31.72
C TYR A 95 -6.87 5.18 32.07
N TYR A 96 -6.10 5.84 31.20
CA TYR A 96 -5.64 7.21 31.45
C TYR A 96 -6.77 8.22 31.40
N ALA A 97 -7.70 8.09 30.44
CA ALA A 97 -8.89 8.94 30.43
C ALA A 97 -9.72 8.79 31.70
N SER A 98 -9.84 7.57 32.23
CA SER A 98 -10.61 7.27 33.45
C SER A 98 -9.92 7.68 34.76
N LYS A 99 -8.62 7.94 34.71
CA LYS A 99 -7.78 8.33 35.85
C LYS A 99 -7.58 9.85 35.89
N ASP A 100 -7.30 10.43 34.73
CA ASP A 100 -6.86 11.81 34.59
C ASP A 100 -7.99 12.72 34.05
N GLY A 101 -9.23 12.20 33.94
CA GLY A 101 -10.42 12.94 33.51
C GLY A 101 -10.60 13.06 31.98
N PHE A 102 -11.75 13.59 31.55
CA PHE A 102 -12.02 13.84 30.13
C PHE A 102 -11.22 15.04 29.58
N ASP A 103 -10.99 16.05 30.42
CA ASP A 103 -10.43 17.34 30.01
C ASP A 103 -8.98 17.25 29.56
N ASN A 104 -8.21 16.24 29.97
CA ASN A 104 -6.83 16.04 29.51
C ASN A 104 -6.68 15.74 27.99
N GLY A 105 -7.79 15.52 27.26
CA GLY A 105 -7.80 15.28 25.81
C GLY A 105 -7.30 13.91 25.35
N ILE A 106 -6.98 12.99 26.27
CA ILE A 106 -6.48 11.64 25.94
C ILE A 106 -7.51 10.84 25.14
N THR A 107 -8.80 11.07 25.37
CA THR A 107 -9.90 10.45 24.62
C THR A 107 -9.83 10.71 23.11
N PHE A 108 -9.19 11.81 22.66
CA PHE A 108 -9.01 12.10 21.24
C PHE A 108 -8.13 11.08 20.52
N TYR A 109 -7.28 10.33 21.23
CA TYR A 109 -6.51 9.24 20.64
C TYR A 109 -7.39 8.12 20.08
N TYR A 110 -8.63 7.95 20.55
CA TYR A 110 -9.57 6.99 19.97
C TYR A 110 -9.81 7.24 18.48
N PHE A 111 -9.91 8.51 18.05
CA PHE A 111 -10.09 8.84 16.63
C PHE A 111 -8.91 8.34 15.78
N SER A 112 -7.68 8.58 16.23
CA SER A 112 -6.49 8.05 15.54
C SER A 112 -6.48 6.52 15.54
N LEU A 113 -6.83 5.87 16.66
CA LEU A 113 -6.81 4.42 16.78
C LEU A 113 -7.82 3.74 15.85
N LEU A 114 -9.06 4.22 15.82
CA LEU A 114 -10.12 3.70 14.96
C LEU A 114 -9.68 3.75 13.49
N VAL A 115 -9.19 4.92 13.03
CA VAL A 115 -8.70 5.09 11.66
C VAL A 115 -7.47 4.22 11.37
N THR A 116 -6.58 4.06 12.35
CA THR A 116 -5.38 3.21 12.21
C THR A 116 -5.74 1.74 12.04
N VAL A 117 -6.68 1.23 12.85
CA VAL A 117 -7.13 -0.17 12.78
C VAL A 117 -7.81 -0.45 11.44
N LEU A 118 -8.61 0.49 10.92
CA LEU A 118 -9.20 0.43 9.57
C LEU A 118 -8.14 0.34 8.45
N LEU A 119 -7.01 1.02 8.61
CA LEU A 119 -5.93 1.03 7.63
C LEU A 119 -5.14 -0.29 7.59
N ILE A 120 -4.84 -0.83 8.78
CA ILE A 120 -3.92 -1.96 9.00
C ILE A 120 -4.63 -3.33 8.91
N LEU A 121 -5.86 -3.44 9.42
CA LEU A 121 -6.62 -4.69 9.30
C LEU A 121 -7.29 -4.75 7.92
N ASN A 122 -7.14 -5.88 7.24
CA ASN A 122 -7.68 -6.08 5.89
C ASN A 122 -8.19 -7.52 5.71
N GLY A 123 -8.98 -7.75 4.67
CA GLY A 123 -9.60 -9.03 4.36
C GLY A 123 -10.81 -9.36 5.25
N LYS A 124 -11.47 -10.50 4.97
CA LYS A 124 -12.72 -10.89 5.66
C LYS A 124 -12.57 -11.02 7.18
N VAL A 125 -11.44 -11.55 7.66
CA VAL A 125 -11.14 -11.64 9.09
C VAL A 125 -10.91 -10.25 9.68
N GLY A 126 -10.13 -9.41 9.00
CA GLY A 126 -9.86 -8.03 9.43
C GLY A 126 -11.12 -7.20 9.59
N VAL A 127 -12.07 -7.29 8.65
CA VAL A 127 -13.36 -6.58 8.73
C VAL A 127 -14.15 -6.95 9.97
N ARG A 128 -14.25 -8.25 10.30
CA ARG A 128 -14.91 -8.69 11.54
C ARG A 128 -14.22 -8.15 12.78
N LEU A 129 -12.90 -8.19 12.82
CA LEU A 129 -12.10 -7.65 13.93
C LEU A 129 -12.25 -6.12 14.07
N ILE A 130 -12.35 -5.38 12.97
CA ILE A 130 -12.61 -3.92 12.99
C ILE A 130 -13.96 -3.64 13.65
N VAL A 131 -15.02 -4.34 13.27
CA VAL A 131 -16.36 -4.15 13.86
C VAL A 131 -16.34 -4.43 15.36
N VAL A 132 -15.71 -5.54 15.77
CA VAL A 132 -15.55 -5.88 17.19
C VAL A 132 -14.74 -4.81 17.93
N TYR A 133 -13.64 -4.34 17.33
CA TYR A 133 -12.81 -3.27 17.92
C TYR A 133 -13.63 -2.00 18.16
N TYR A 134 -14.41 -1.57 17.16
CA TYR A 134 -15.21 -0.36 17.22
C TYR A 134 -16.28 -0.47 18.30
N ALA A 135 -16.95 -1.63 18.40
CA ALA A 135 -17.91 -1.89 19.46
C ALA A 135 -17.27 -1.83 20.86
N ILE A 136 -16.09 -2.44 21.04
CA ILE A 136 -15.37 -2.39 22.33
C ILE A 136 -14.99 -0.95 22.68
N ILE A 137 -14.39 -0.20 21.76
CA ILE A 137 -14.01 1.20 22.00
C ILE A 137 -15.25 2.05 22.34
N PHE A 138 -16.37 1.83 21.67
CA PHE A 138 -17.63 2.51 21.96
C PHE A 138 -18.14 2.18 23.37
N ILE A 139 -18.13 0.89 23.76
CA ILE A 139 -18.51 0.47 25.11
C ILE A 139 -17.59 1.10 26.16
N LEU A 140 -16.27 1.10 25.94
CA LEU A 140 -15.31 1.74 26.85
C LEU A 140 -15.58 3.24 26.97
N PHE A 141 -15.91 3.92 25.87
CA PHE A 141 -16.28 5.33 25.89
C PHE A 141 -17.57 5.57 26.68
N CYS A 142 -18.61 4.74 26.48
CA CYS A 142 -19.85 4.84 27.24
C CYS A 142 -19.64 4.57 28.74
N ILE A 143 -18.79 3.61 29.09
CA ILE A 143 -18.41 3.36 30.49
C ILE A 143 -17.71 4.60 31.04
N GLY A 144 -16.70 5.13 30.35
CA GLY A 144 -16.00 6.35 30.78
C GLY A 144 -16.97 7.50 31.03
N HIS A 145 -17.87 7.77 30.09
CA HIS A 145 -18.90 8.80 30.22
C HIS A 145 -19.86 8.55 31.39
N ALA A 146 -20.25 7.30 31.67
CA ALA A 146 -21.18 7.00 32.77
C ALA A 146 -20.59 7.32 34.16
N TYR A 147 -19.26 7.40 34.26
CA TYR A 147 -18.53 7.75 35.48
C TYR A 147 -17.82 9.11 35.37
N ASP A 148 -18.25 9.97 34.43
CA ASP A 148 -17.63 11.28 34.15
C ASP A 148 -16.11 11.21 33.93
N PHE A 149 -15.59 10.07 33.48
CA PHE A 149 -14.17 9.77 33.31
C PHE A 149 -13.33 9.83 34.60
N TYR A 150 -13.96 9.65 35.78
CA TYR A 150 -13.30 9.54 37.08
C TYR A 150 -13.53 8.17 37.74
N LEU A 151 -13.50 7.10 36.94
CA LEU A 151 -13.65 5.72 37.44
C LEU A 151 -12.49 5.31 38.35
N ILE A 152 -11.31 5.91 38.17
CA ILE A 152 -10.09 5.57 38.91
C ILE A 152 -9.67 6.80 39.72
N GLU A 153 -9.67 6.68 41.05
CA GLU A 153 -9.15 7.74 41.92
C GLU A 153 -7.66 8.00 41.61
N SER A 154 -7.34 9.28 41.43
CA SER A 154 -5.99 9.76 41.21
C SER A 154 -5.58 10.63 42.40
N GLU A 155 -4.50 10.27 43.10
CA GLU A 155 -3.89 11.09 44.15
C GLU A 155 -3.07 12.27 43.57
N LEU A 156 -3.00 12.41 42.24
CA LEU A 156 -2.12 13.35 41.58
C LEU A 156 -2.75 14.76 41.57
N LEU A 157 -2.25 15.64 42.45
CA LEU A 157 -2.49 17.08 42.39
C LEU A 157 -1.77 17.66 41.17
N VAL A 158 -2.36 17.52 39.98
CA VAL A 158 -1.94 18.25 38.79
C VAL A 158 -2.22 19.73 39.07
N HIS A 159 -1.18 20.58 39.02
CA HIS A 159 -1.39 22.02 39.02
C HIS A 159 -2.19 22.40 37.77
N GLU A 160 -3.22 23.23 37.91
CA GLU A 160 -4.17 23.64 36.85
C GLU A 160 -3.46 24.10 35.55
N GLU A 161 -2.30 24.77 35.67
CA GLU A 161 -1.46 25.19 34.52
C GLU A 161 -0.84 24.02 33.72
N LEU A 162 -0.55 22.91 34.39
CA LEU A 162 0.02 21.71 33.76
C LEU A 162 -1.07 20.96 32.96
N GLU A 163 -2.31 20.97 33.44
CA GLU A 163 -3.44 20.30 32.80
C GLU A 163 -3.77 20.92 31.43
N ASP A 164 -3.83 22.26 31.36
CA ASP A 164 -4.04 23.00 30.12
C ASP A 164 -2.94 22.72 29.09
N SER A 165 -1.69 22.70 29.54
CA SER A 165 -0.53 22.41 28.69
C SER A 165 -0.57 20.98 28.14
N VAL A 166 -0.90 20.00 28.98
CA VAL A 166 -1.04 18.59 28.58
C VAL A 166 -2.18 18.43 27.58
N ARG A 167 -3.34 19.04 27.82
CA ARG A 167 -4.51 18.99 26.91
C ARG A 167 -4.20 19.49 25.51
N ILE A 168 -3.51 20.62 25.40
CA ILE A 168 -3.15 21.18 24.08
C ILE A 168 -2.17 20.24 23.36
N ILE A 169 -1.18 19.70 24.09
CA ILE A 169 -0.20 18.76 23.54
C ILE A 169 -0.89 17.48 23.04
N THR A 170 -1.76 16.86 23.85
CA THR A 170 -2.48 15.62 23.49
C THR A 170 -3.38 15.84 22.28
N PHE A 171 -4.08 16.98 22.21
CA PHE A 171 -4.91 17.33 21.06
C PHE A 171 -4.07 17.48 19.77
N ILE A 172 -2.96 18.23 19.82
CA ILE A 172 -2.06 18.39 18.67
C ILE A 172 -1.51 17.03 18.22
N GLN A 173 -1.10 16.18 19.16
CA GLN A 173 -0.59 14.84 18.87
C GLN A 173 -1.65 13.93 18.24
N ALA A 174 -2.87 13.91 18.79
CA ALA A 174 -3.98 13.15 18.24
C ALA A 174 -4.30 13.60 16.80
N PHE A 175 -4.30 14.91 16.54
CA PHE A 175 -4.51 15.48 15.21
C PHE A 175 -3.38 15.10 14.23
N ILE A 176 -2.11 15.18 14.64
CA ILE A 176 -0.97 14.75 13.82
C ILE A 176 -1.10 13.27 13.46
N LEU A 177 -1.44 12.41 14.43
CA LEU A 177 -1.62 10.99 14.18
C LEU A 177 -2.80 10.70 13.25
N LEU A 178 -3.88 11.47 13.36
CA LEU A 178 -5.03 11.37 12.45
C LEU A 178 -4.65 11.79 11.03
N ALA A 179 -3.91 12.90 10.87
CA ALA A 179 -3.42 13.37 9.58
C ALA A 179 -2.47 12.36 8.91
N ILE A 180 -1.56 11.75 9.69
CA ILE A 180 -0.69 10.67 9.22
C ILE A 180 -1.51 9.48 8.74
N ALA A 181 -2.52 9.04 9.52
CA ALA A 181 -3.38 7.94 9.13
C ALA A 181 -4.18 8.25 7.85
N GLY A 182 -4.70 9.47 7.72
CA GLY A 182 -5.38 9.95 6.51
C GLY A 182 -4.46 9.95 5.28
N TYR A 183 -3.22 10.40 5.41
CA TYR A 183 -2.21 10.33 4.35
C TYR A 183 -2.00 8.89 3.86
N PHE A 184 -1.86 7.92 4.78
CA PHE A 184 -1.70 6.52 4.40
C PHE A 184 -2.94 5.92 3.74
N ILE A 185 -4.15 6.35 4.13
CA ILE A 185 -5.40 5.95 3.46
C ILE A 185 -5.37 6.41 2.00
N VAL A 186 -5.05 7.67 1.74
CA VAL A 186 -4.95 8.23 0.39
C VAL A 186 -3.87 7.51 -0.42
N LEU A 187 -2.70 7.27 0.18
CA LEU A 187 -1.61 6.53 -0.46
C LEU A 187 -2.06 5.12 -0.88
N LYS A 188 -2.69 4.38 0.04
CA LYS A 188 -3.23 3.04 -0.20
C LYS A 188 -4.28 3.06 -1.31
N HIS A 189 -5.20 4.03 -1.27
CA HIS A 189 -6.24 4.19 -2.28
C HIS A 189 -5.69 4.44 -3.68
N ASN A 190 -4.70 5.34 -3.80
CA ASN A 190 -4.05 5.63 -5.09
C ASN A 190 -3.35 4.38 -5.67
N GLN A 191 -2.65 3.62 -4.82
CA GLN A 191 -1.99 2.38 -5.24
C GLN A 191 -2.99 1.30 -5.67
N LEU A 192 -4.07 1.11 -4.91
CA LEU A 192 -5.15 0.17 -5.23
C LEU A 192 -5.84 0.53 -6.56
N THR A 193 -6.11 1.81 -6.77
CA THR A 193 -6.74 2.31 -8.00
C THR A 193 -5.86 2.04 -9.22
N GLY A 194 -4.54 2.23 -9.11
CA GLY A 194 -3.60 1.88 -10.17
C GLY A 194 -3.60 0.38 -10.50
N LEU A 195 -3.62 -0.48 -9.48
CA LEU A 195 -3.71 -1.94 -9.68
C LEU A 195 -5.03 -2.34 -10.34
N TYR A 196 -6.14 -1.75 -9.92
CA TYR A 196 -7.46 -2.02 -10.49
C TYR A 196 -7.51 -1.61 -11.97
N GLN A 197 -6.98 -0.43 -12.31
CA GLN A 197 -6.87 0.01 -13.71
C GLN A 197 -6.00 -0.93 -14.54
N GLN A 198 -4.90 -1.45 -13.98
CA GLN A 198 -4.05 -2.43 -14.67
C GLN A 198 -4.80 -3.73 -14.98
N VAL A 199 -5.61 -4.24 -14.04
CA VAL A 199 -6.42 -5.45 -14.24
C VAL A 199 -7.49 -5.22 -15.30
N LEU A 200 -8.27 -4.14 -15.19
CA LEU A 200 -9.28 -3.78 -16.19
C LEU A 200 -8.68 -3.61 -17.59
N ARG A 201 -7.48 -3.03 -17.67
CA ARG A 201 -6.76 -2.87 -18.94
C ARG A 201 -6.39 -4.21 -19.55
N SER A 202 -5.91 -5.14 -18.73
CA SER A 202 -5.59 -6.51 -19.14
C SER A 202 -6.84 -7.23 -19.68
N GLU A 203 -7.95 -7.18 -18.95
CA GLU A 203 -9.22 -7.79 -19.36
C GLU A 203 -9.74 -7.21 -20.68
N PHE A 204 -9.66 -5.88 -20.85
CA PHE A 204 -10.02 -5.24 -22.11
C PHE A 204 -9.17 -5.75 -23.28
N ILE A 205 -7.84 -5.80 -23.12
CA ILE A 205 -6.92 -6.28 -24.15
C ILE A 205 -7.21 -7.75 -24.51
N ILE A 206 -7.39 -8.59 -23.51
CA ILE A 206 -7.74 -10.01 -23.69
C ILE A 206 -9.06 -10.14 -24.47
N SER A 207 -10.08 -9.37 -24.10
CA SER A 207 -11.38 -9.43 -24.77
C SER A 207 -11.31 -9.01 -26.23
N GLU A 208 -10.49 -8.01 -26.55
CA GLU A 208 -10.32 -7.51 -27.92
C GLU A 208 -9.51 -8.50 -28.77
N LEU A 209 -8.47 -9.09 -28.20
CA LEU A 209 -7.68 -10.13 -28.85
C LEU A 209 -8.52 -11.38 -29.14
N ASN A 210 -9.35 -11.82 -28.19
CA ASN A 210 -10.25 -12.96 -28.38
C ASN A 210 -11.31 -12.72 -29.45
N LYS A 211 -11.72 -11.48 -29.71
CA LYS A 211 -12.59 -11.16 -30.85
C LYS A 211 -11.86 -11.21 -32.19
N LYS A 212 -10.57 -10.85 -32.21
CA LYS A 212 -9.74 -10.83 -33.42
C LYS A 212 -9.22 -12.22 -33.81
N LEU A 213 -9.00 -13.10 -32.83
CA LEU A 213 -8.59 -14.49 -33.07
C LEU A 213 -9.84 -15.37 -33.24
N ASN A 214 -9.97 -16.06 -34.38
CA ASN A 214 -11.03 -17.04 -34.62
C ASN A 214 -10.98 -18.20 -33.59
N GLU A 215 -12.14 -18.76 -33.24
CA GLU A 215 -12.32 -19.79 -32.19
C GLU A 215 -11.44 -21.05 -32.35
N ASP A 216 -10.94 -21.33 -33.55
CA ASP A 216 -10.15 -22.53 -33.87
C ASP A 216 -8.75 -22.55 -33.26
N VAL A 217 -8.23 -21.39 -32.82
CA VAL A 217 -6.91 -21.32 -32.18
C VAL A 217 -7.10 -21.13 -30.69
N LYS A 218 -7.11 -22.25 -29.96
CA LYS A 218 -7.13 -22.36 -28.48
C LYS A 218 -5.83 -21.82 -27.84
N ILE A 219 -5.41 -20.62 -28.21
CA ILE A 219 -4.25 -19.94 -27.65
C ILE A 219 -4.64 -19.40 -26.27
N ASN A 220 -3.77 -19.63 -25.29
CA ASN A 220 -3.91 -19.00 -23.98
C ASN A 220 -3.49 -17.52 -24.06
N VAL A 221 -4.31 -16.68 -24.69
CA VAL A 221 -4.09 -15.22 -24.83
C VAL A 221 -3.84 -14.57 -23.47
N ASN A 222 -4.47 -15.09 -22.42
CA ASN A 222 -4.25 -14.63 -21.05
C ASN A 222 -2.79 -14.77 -20.62
N ASP A 223 -2.14 -15.90 -20.90
CA ASP A 223 -0.74 -16.13 -20.52
C ASP A 223 0.20 -15.21 -21.31
N VAL A 224 -0.10 -14.95 -22.59
CA VAL A 224 0.68 -14.04 -23.44
C VAL A 224 0.60 -12.61 -22.89
N VAL A 225 -0.60 -12.13 -22.57
CA VAL A 225 -0.82 -10.77 -22.05
C VAL A 225 -0.19 -10.62 -20.67
N LYS A 226 -0.36 -11.60 -19.77
CA LYS A 226 0.27 -11.58 -18.44
C LYS A 226 1.80 -11.56 -18.53
N SER A 227 2.37 -12.47 -19.32
CA SER A 227 3.82 -12.54 -19.54
C SER A 227 4.39 -11.24 -20.11
N ALA A 228 3.65 -10.55 -20.99
CA ALA A 228 4.01 -9.24 -21.50
C ALA A 228 3.99 -8.14 -20.42
N MET A 229 2.94 -8.12 -19.58
CA MET A 229 2.76 -7.14 -18.50
C MET A 229 3.82 -7.29 -17.40
N ASP A 230 4.23 -8.52 -17.12
CA ASP A 230 5.28 -8.85 -16.14
C ASP A 230 6.69 -8.76 -16.74
N ASN A 231 6.81 -8.43 -18.04
CA ASN A 231 8.06 -8.36 -18.79
C ASN A 231 8.89 -9.65 -18.68
N ASP A 232 8.21 -10.79 -18.66
CA ASP A 232 8.79 -12.11 -18.46
C ASP A 232 9.56 -12.59 -19.71
N VAL A 233 10.60 -13.40 -19.50
CA VAL A 233 11.41 -13.99 -20.58
C VAL A 233 10.58 -14.93 -21.47
N SER A 234 9.54 -15.55 -20.91
CA SER A 234 8.57 -16.40 -21.60
C SER A 234 7.68 -15.64 -22.60
N PHE A 235 7.66 -14.30 -22.57
CA PHE A 235 6.76 -13.50 -23.39
C PHE A 235 6.90 -13.81 -24.89
N ILE A 236 8.14 -13.76 -25.40
CA ILE A 236 8.41 -13.96 -26.83
C ILE A 236 8.05 -15.37 -27.30
N PRO A 237 8.47 -16.45 -26.61
CA PRO A 237 8.02 -17.80 -26.93
C PRO A 237 6.49 -17.96 -26.95
N LEU A 238 5.78 -17.40 -25.95
CA LEU A 238 4.33 -17.47 -25.87
C LEU A 238 3.66 -16.68 -27.00
N PHE A 239 4.17 -15.48 -27.28
CA PHE A 239 3.67 -14.63 -28.37
C PHE A 239 3.84 -15.31 -29.74
N LYS A 240 4.99 -15.93 -30.02
CA LYS A 240 5.21 -16.67 -31.28
C LYS A 240 4.24 -17.85 -31.45
N LYS A 241 3.85 -18.52 -30.36
CA LYS A 241 2.80 -19.55 -30.41
C LYS A 241 1.42 -18.96 -30.72
N ALA A 242 1.16 -17.75 -30.21
CA ALA A 242 -0.10 -17.05 -30.42
C ALA A 242 -0.23 -16.44 -31.82
N PHE A 243 0.88 -15.96 -32.38
CA PHE A 243 0.96 -15.28 -33.68
C PHE A 243 2.08 -15.90 -34.53
N PRO A 244 1.90 -17.14 -35.04
CA PRO A 244 2.97 -17.90 -35.67
C PRO A 244 3.57 -17.23 -36.91
N TYR A 245 2.75 -16.55 -37.71
CA TYR A 245 3.18 -15.90 -38.95
C TYR A 245 3.72 -14.47 -38.76
N PHE A 246 3.52 -13.87 -37.60
CA PHE A 246 3.81 -12.44 -37.40
C PHE A 246 5.30 -12.10 -37.51
N TYR A 247 6.18 -12.98 -36.98
CA TYR A 247 7.63 -12.77 -37.10
C TYR A 247 8.10 -12.85 -38.55
N ASP A 248 7.69 -13.90 -39.26
CA ASP A 248 8.10 -14.13 -40.65
C ASP A 248 7.60 -13.02 -41.57
N ASN A 249 6.36 -12.55 -41.35
CA ASN A 249 5.78 -11.43 -42.07
C ASN A 249 6.59 -10.13 -41.86
N LEU A 250 7.01 -9.82 -40.63
CA LEU A 250 7.87 -8.65 -40.36
C LEU A 250 9.26 -8.77 -40.99
N VAL A 251 9.87 -9.95 -40.93
CA VAL A 251 11.19 -10.22 -41.54
C VAL A 251 11.14 -10.05 -43.06
N SER A 252 10.00 -10.34 -43.70
CA SER A 252 9.82 -10.15 -45.13
C SER A 252 9.92 -8.68 -45.56
N VAL A 253 9.60 -7.74 -44.66
CA VAL A 253 9.71 -6.29 -44.89
C VAL A 253 11.07 -5.75 -44.48
N ASN A 254 11.61 -6.21 -43.35
CA ASN A 254 12.94 -5.84 -42.87
C ASN A 254 13.68 -7.07 -42.32
N ASN A 255 14.61 -7.58 -43.11
CA ASN A 255 15.44 -8.74 -42.80
C ASN A 255 16.47 -8.51 -41.66
N HIS A 256 16.66 -7.27 -41.21
CA HIS A 256 17.60 -6.90 -40.14
C HIS A 256 16.89 -6.60 -38.81
N ILE A 257 15.62 -6.99 -38.63
CA ILE A 257 14.87 -6.78 -37.39
C ILE A 257 15.57 -7.41 -36.19
N THR A 258 15.81 -6.61 -35.15
CA THR A 258 16.42 -7.09 -33.89
C THR A 258 15.38 -7.76 -32.98
N GLY A 259 15.82 -8.59 -32.03
CA GLY A 259 14.92 -9.21 -31.04
C GLY A 259 14.18 -8.20 -30.17
N ASP A 260 14.82 -7.07 -29.84
CA ASP A 260 14.20 -5.97 -29.10
C ASP A 260 13.14 -5.22 -29.92
N GLU A 261 13.37 -5.03 -31.22
CA GLU A 261 12.37 -4.46 -32.13
C GLU A 261 11.20 -5.42 -32.32
N PHE A 262 11.47 -6.71 -32.47
CA PHE A 262 10.40 -7.73 -32.53
C PHE A 262 9.56 -7.72 -31.26
N LYS A 263 10.20 -7.70 -30.08
CA LYS A 263 9.50 -7.58 -28.80
C LYS A 263 8.63 -6.33 -28.75
N PHE A 264 9.13 -5.21 -29.28
CA PHE A 264 8.38 -3.97 -29.33
C PHE A 264 7.17 -4.05 -30.28
N CYS A 265 7.32 -4.64 -31.46
CA CYS A 265 6.22 -4.91 -32.39
C CYS A 265 5.16 -5.82 -31.77
N ALA A 266 5.59 -6.89 -31.08
CA ALA A 266 4.70 -7.80 -30.39
C ALA A 266 3.86 -7.08 -29.32
N LEU A 267 4.46 -6.18 -28.54
CA LEU A 267 3.74 -5.36 -27.56
C LEU A 267 2.69 -4.44 -28.24
N LEU A 268 3.03 -3.86 -29.39
CA LEU A 268 2.09 -3.03 -30.14
C LEU A 268 0.96 -3.86 -30.78
N LYS A 269 1.24 -5.09 -31.25
CA LYS A 269 0.25 -6.03 -31.79
C LYS A 269 -0.76 -6.47 -30.74
N LEU A 270 -0.33 -6.57 -29.47
CA LEU A 270 -1.23 -6.79 -28.33
C LEU A 270 -2.05 -5.54 -27.95
N GLY A 271 -1.90 -4.40 -28.64
CA GLY A 271 -2.67 -3.19 -28.39
C GLY A 271 -2.23 -2.40 -27.14
N PHE A 272 -1.03 -2.65 -26.61
CA PHE A 272 -0.50 -1.89 -25.48
C PHE A 272 -0.23 -0.43 -25.88
N ARG A 273 -0.73 0.51 -25.06
CA ARG A 273 -0.51 1.95 -25.26
C ARG A 273 0.92 2.33 -24.89
N THR A 274 1.34 3.52 -25.31
CA THR A 274 2.65 4.09 -24.96
C THR A 274 2.88 4.10 -23.43
N LYS A 275 1.85 4.39 -22.64
CA LYS A 275 1.93 4.38 -21.17
C LYS A 275 2.06 2.95 -20.62
N ASP A 276 1.28 2.01 -21.13
CA ASP A 276 1.33 0.59 -20.77
C ASP A 276 2.75 0.01 -21.01
N ILE A 277 3.31 0.23 -22.21
CA ILE A 277 4.67 -0.23 -22.55
C ILE A 277 5.74 0.44 -21.67
N ALA A 278 5.57 1.72 -21.36
CA ALA A 278 6.48 2.43 -20.47
C ALA A 278 6.49 1.82 -19.07
N GLU A 279 5.31 1.50 -18.54
CA GLU A 279 5.15 0.89 -17.22
C GLU A 279 5.75 -0.52 -17.18
N TYR A 280 5.36 -1.40 -18.11
CA TYR A 280 5.72 -2.82 -18.09
C TYR A 280 7.19 -3.04 -18.44
N CYS A 281 7.76 -2.28 -19.37
CA CYS A 281 9.18 -2.38 -19.72
C CYS A 281 10.09 -1.48 -18.88
N HIS A 282 9.56 -0.79 -17.87
CA HIS A 282 10.30 0.17 -17.03
C HIS A 282 11.02 1.26 -17.84
N PHE A 283 10.37 1.72 -18.91
CA PHE A 283 10.85 2.81 -19.75
C PHE A 283 10.19 4.13 -19.38
N THR A 284 10.82 5.25 -19.74
CA THR A 284 10.11 6.52 -19.76
C THR A 284 9.18 6.58 -20.97
N VAL A 285 8.08 7.34 -20.89
CA VAL A 285 7.17 7.57 -22.03
C VAL A 285 7.96 8.08 -23.26
N ARG A 286 8.95 8.95 -23.03
CA ARG A 286 9.84 9.47 -24.09
C ARG A 286 10.66 8.37 -24.76
N THR A 287 11.18 7.41 -23.98
CA THR A 287 11.90 6.25 -24.50
C THR A 287 11.01 5.42 -25.41
N VAL A 288 9.75 5.19 -25.04
CA VAL A 288 8.78 4.46 -25.87
C VAL A 288 8.48 5.22 -27.17
N GLN A 289 8.30 6.55 -27.11
CA GLN A 289 8.11 7.39 -28.30
C GLN A 289 9.33 7.33 -29.24
N THR A 290 10.54 7.39 -28.68
CA THR A 290 11.77 7.27 -29.47
C THR A 290 11.87 5.89 -30.12
N LYS A 291 11.50 4.82 -29.42
CA LYS A 291 11.40 3.47 -30.01
C LYS A 291 10.38 3.40 -31.15
N LYS A 292 9.20 4.03 -31.02
CA LYS A 292 8.22 4.15 -32.12
C LYS A 292 8.80 4.87 -33.33
N ASN A 293 9.53 5.98 -33.12
CA ASN A 293 10.16 6.71 -34.22
C ASN A 293 11.27 5.91 -34.90
N ARG A 294 12.05 5.15 -34.13
CA ARG A 294 13.05 4.22 -34.68
C ARG A 294 12.38 3.12 -35.51
N LEU A 295 11.29 2.55 -35.00
CA LEU A 295 10.52 1.53 -35.70
C LEU A 295 9.99 2.05 -37.04
N ARG A 296 9.43 3.27 -37.06
CA ARG A 296 9.01 3.92 -38.31
C ARG A 296 10.13 4.03 -39.34
N LYS A 297 11.34 4.41 -38.91
CA LYS A 297 12.50 4.49 -39.81
C LYS A 297 12.95 3.10 -40.30
N SER A 298 12.99 2.13 -39.38
CA SER A 298 13.43 0.76 -39.65
C SER A 298 12.56 0.04 -40.68
N PHE A 299 11.25 0.29 -40.66
CA PHE A 299 10.27 -0.29 -41.58
C PHE A 299 9.76 0.68 -42.66
N ASN A 300 10.40 1.84 -42.81
CA ASN A 300 10.02 2.90 -43.75
C ASN A 300 8.52 3.29 -43.71
N ILE A 301 7.96 3.39 -42.50
CA ILE A 301 6.54 3.65 -42.26
C ILE A 301 6.27 5.16 -42.38
N PRO A 302 5.38 5.61 -43.29
CA PRO A 302 5.02 7.02 -43.44
C PRO A 302 4.45 7.62 -42.15
N SER A 303 4.71 8.91 -41.91
CA SER A 303 4.24 9.62 -40.71
C SER A 303 2.71 9.60 -40.55
N GLU A 304 1.98 9.65 -41.68
CA GLU A 304 0.52 9.67 -41.72
C GLU A 304 -0.12 8.32 -41.39
N THR A 305 0.64 7.22 -41.52
CA THR A 305 0.13 5.88 -41.22
C THR A 305 0.12 5.67 -39.72
N ASP A 306 -1.03 5.29 -39.15
CA ASP A 306 -1.10 4.88 -37.76
C ASP A 306 -0.28 3.60 -37.53
N LEU A 307 0.60 3.63 -36.53
CA LEU A 307 1.53 2.54 -36.28
C LEU A 307 0.84 1.25 -35.82
N TYR A 308 -0.27 1.36 -35.08
CA TYR A 308 -1.03 0.19 -34.64
C TYR A 308 -1.79 -0.43 -35.80
N VAL A 309 -2.37 0.39 -36.68
CA VAL A 309 -3.03 -0.09 -37.92
C VAL A 309 -2.01 -0.79 -38.82
N TRP A 310 -0.82 -0.23 -38.99
CA TRP A 310 0.25 -0.88 -39.77
C TRP A 310 0.66 -2.22 -39.17
N ILE A 311 0.83 -2.31 -37.85
CA ILE A 311 1.15 -3.58 -37.17
C ILE A 311 0.02 -4.60 -37.29
N ASP A 312 -1.23 -4.14 -37.27
CA ASP A 312 -2.38 -5.02 -37.38
C ASP A 312 -2.50 -5.69 -38.76
N SER A 313 -1.82 -5.14 -39.79
CA SER A 313 -1.80 -5.72 -41.14
C SER A 313 -0.98 -7.01 -41.28
N PHE A 314 -0.14 -7.36 -40.28
CA PHE A 314 0.69 -8.56 -40.25
C PHE A 314 0.11 -9.67 -39.38
#